data_AF-A0A202B5U7-F1
#
_entry.id   AF-A0A202B5U7-F1
#
_cell.length_a   1.000
_cell.length_b   1.000
_cell.length_c   1.000
_cell.angle_alpha   90.00
_cell.angle_beta   90.00
_cell.angle_gamma   90.00
#
_symmetry.space_group_name_H-M   'P 1'
#
loop_
_entity.id
_entity.type
_entity.pdbx_description
1 polymer ?
#
loop_
_entity_poly.entity_id
_entity_poly.type
_entity_poly.pdbx_seq_one_letter_code
_entity_poly.pdbx_strand_id
1 'polypeptide(L)'
;MVERARISNWRTSMNASEILIGQHRDCDARFADAEQAARAHDWPAAEAAFAAMRGEMEDHFRLEEDRLFPAFEQASGMRAGPTAVMRAEHAQMRQLLDGMALALAARDGDGFLAEADTLLILTQQHNMKEENILYPMCERSVPDLARLLQGAGHAA
;
A
#
# COMPACT_ATOMS: atom_id res chain seq x y z
N MET A 1 -45.66 -23.40 -15.59
CA MET A 1 -44.87 -22.64 -16.58
C MET A 1 -43.89 -21.81 -15.76
N VAL A 2 -42.64 -22.29 -15.64
CA VAL A 2 -41.64 -21.81 -14.68
C VAL A 2 -40.92 -20.61 -15.29
N GLU A 3 -41.10 -19.42 -14.72
CA GLU A 3 -40.37 -18.23 -15.13
C GLU A 3 -38.98 -18.22 -14.48
N ARG A 4 -37.97 -18.32 -15.34
CA ARG A 4 -36.57 -18.50 -14.98
C ARG A 4 -35.94 -17.16 -14.55
N ALA A 5 -35.32 -17.20 -13.38
CA ALA A 5 -34.06 -16.57 -13.02
C ALA A 5 -33.88 -15.06 -13.31
N ARG A 6 -34.11 -14.24 -12.29
CA ARG A 6 -33.28 -13.05 -12.06
C ARG A 6 -31.90 -13.54 -11.63
N ILE A 7 -31.00 -13.69 -12.60
CA ILE A 7 -29.56 -13.81 -12.31
C ILE A 7 -29.15 -12.45 -11.75
N SER A 8 -29.14 -12.34 -10.43
CA SER A 8 -28.52 -11.21 -9.75
C SER A 8 -27.06 -11.16 -10.20
N ASN A 9 -26.68 -10.05 -10.82
CA ASN A 9 -25.38 -9.82 -11.43
C ASN A 9 -24.30 -9.53 -10.36
N TRP A 10 -24.32 -10.24 -9.22
CA TRP A 10 -23.46 -9.97 -8.07
C TRP A 10 -21.97 -10.28 -8.29
N ARG A 11 -21.58 -10.75 -9.49
CA ARG A 11 -20.19 -10.71 -9.96
C ARG A 11 -19.81 -9.29 -10.45
N THR A 12 -20.29 -8.28 -9.75
CA THR A 12 -19.91 -6.88 -9.94
C THR A 12 -18.42 -6.78 -9.60
N SER A 13 -17.65 -6.26 -10.55
CA SER A 13 -16.25 -5.89 -10.45
C SER A 13 -15.86 -5.46 -9.04
N MET A 14 -14.77 -6.02 -8.49
CA MET A 14 -14.01 -5.28 -7.49
C MET A 14 -13.72 -3.89 -8.09
N ASN A 15 -14.08 -2.84 -7.35
CA ASN A 15 -13.73 -1.49 -7.77
C ASN A 15 -12.20 -1.34 -7.72
N ALA A 16 -11.65 -0.39 -8.48
CA ALA A 16 -10.21 -0.35 -8.66
C ALA A 16 -9.50 0.02 -7.35
N SER A 17 -10.13 0.87 -6.54
CA SER A 17 -9.65 1.25 -5.21
C SER A 17 -9.70 0.12 -4.18
N GLU A 18 -10.61 -0.85 -4.29
CA GLU A 18 -10.69 -2.03 -3.41
C GLU A 18 -9.45 -2.91 -3.52
N ILE A 19 -8.79 -2.94 -4.70
CA ILE A 19 -7.53 -3.64 -4.89
C ILE A 19 -6.44 -2.97 -4.04
N LEU A 20 -6.33 -1.65 -4.11
CA LEU A 20 -5.31 -0.87 -3.38
C LEU A 20 -5.55 -0.90 -1.87
N ILE A 21 -6.80 -0.75 -1.44
CA ILE A 21 -7.20 -0.91 -0.03
C ILE A 21 -6.90 -2.33 0.47
N GLY A 22 -7.05 -3.34 -0.39
CA GLY A 22 -6.63 -4.70 -0.10
C GLY A 22 -5.13 -4.77 0.21
N GLN A 23 -4.30 -4.17 -0.64
CA GLN A 23 -2.85 -4.09 -0.45
C GLN A 23 -2.45 -3.36 0.83
N HIS A 24 -3.17 -2.29 1.22
CA HIS A 24 -2.94 -1.64 2.52
C HIS A 24 -3.12 -2.61 3.69
N ARG A 25 -4.19 -3.40 3.67
CA ARG A 25 -4.48 -4.37 4.74
C ARG A 25 -3.46 -5.51 4.76
N ASP A 26 -3.02 -5.96 3.60
CA ASP A 26 -2.00 -7.01 3.49
C ASP A 26 -0.65 -6.49 4.03
N CYS A 27 -0.27 -5.25 3.70
CA CYS A 27 0.90 -4.58 4.26
C CYS A 27 0.81 -4.41 5.78
N ASP A 28 -0.34 -4.00 6.32
CA ASP A 28 -0.56 -3.86 7.77
C ASP A 28 -0.38 -5.21 8.49
N ALA A 29 -0.86 -6.30 7.91
CA ALA A 29 -0.68 -7.64 8.47
C ALA A 29 0.79 -8.05 8.50
N ARG A 30 1.53 -7.85 7.40
CA ARG A 30 2.96 -8.17 7.33
C ARG A 30 3.82 -7.27 8.22
N PHE A 31 3.42 -6.02 8.39
CA PHE A 31 4.05 -5.11 9.35
C PHE A 31 3.94 -5.67 10.77
N ALA A 32 2.76 -6.14 11.17
CA ALA A 32 2.55 -6.76 12.48
C ALA A 32 3.43 -8.02 12.69
N ASP A 33 3.59 -8.85 11.66
CA ASP A 33 4.48 -10.02 11.71
C ASP A 33 5.95 -9.62 11.96
N ALA A 34 6.44 -8.60 11.25
CA ALA A 34 7.81 -8.10 11.41
C ALA A 34 8.04 -7.49 12.80
N GLU A 35 7.07 -6.70 13.29
CA GLU A 35 7.10 -6.11 14.62
C GLU A 35 7.09 -7.18 15.72
N GLN A 36 6.25 -8.21 15.59
CA GLN A 36 6.16 -9.30 16.55
C GLN A 36 7.46 -10.10 16.61
N ALA A 37 8.05 -10.43 15.46
CA ALA A 37 9.32 -11.17 15.40
C ALA A 37 10.48 -10.36 16.01
N ALA A 38 10.54 -9.05 15.73
CA ALA A 38 11.55 -8.16 16.32
C ALA A 38 11.39 -8.04 17.85
N ARG A 39 10.15 -7.90 18.36
CA ARG A 39 9.85 -7.91 19.81
C ARG A 39 10.26 -9.21 20.50
N ALA A 40 10.15 -10.34 19.80
CA ALA A 40 10.56 -11.64 20.30
C ALA A 40 12.08 -11.86 20.21
N HIS A 41 12.83 -10.92 19.63
CA HIS A 41 14.25 -11.07 19.29
C HIS A 41 14.54 -12.30 18.39
N ASP A 42 13.55 -12.74 17.62
CA ASP A 42 13.73 -13.80 16.61
C ASP A 42 14.25 -13.16 15.33
N TRP A 43 15.56 -12.90 15.30
CA TRP A 43 16.19 -12.15 14.21
C TRP A 43 16.00 -12.79 12.83
N PRO A 44 16.16 -14.12 12.65
CA PRO A 44 15.86 -14.75 11.36
C PRO A 44 14.40 -14.55 10.91
N ALA A 45 13.44 -14.68 11.82
CA ALA A 45 12.03 -14.44 11.49
C ALA A 45 11.77 -12.97 11.18
N ALA A 46 12.38 -12.04 11.94
CA ALA A 46 12.24 -10.61 11.75
C ALA A 46 12.83 -10.16 10.41
N GLU A 47 14.01 -10.67 10.03
CA GLU A 47 14.63 -10.43 8.71
C GLU A 47 13.72 -10.88 7.56
N ALA A 48 13.17 -12.10 7.65
CA ALA A 48 12.28 -12.63 6.62
C ALA A 48 10.96 -11.84 6.53
N ALA A 49 10.31 -11.57 7.67
CA ALA A 49 9.05 -10.83 7.72
C ALA A 49 9.23 -9.38 7.26
N PHE A 50 10.29 -8.70 7.71
CA PHE A 50 10.62 -7.35 7.29
C PHE A 50 10.91 -7.27 5.79
N ALA A 51 11.70 -8.19 5.24
CA ALA A 51 11.97 -8.21 3.80
C ALA A 51 10.70 -8.39 2.97
N ALA A 52 9.79 -9.26 3.41
CA ALA A 52 8.51 -9.48 2.74
C ALA A 52 7.61 -8.23 2.81
N MET A 53 7.46 -7.64 4.00
CA MET A 53 6.70 -6.40 4.22
C MET A 53 7.25 -5.23 3.39
N ARG A 54 8.56 -5.00 3.45
CA ARG A 54 9.23 -3.93 2.69
C ARG A 54 9.06 -4.11 1.18
N GLY A 55 9.12 -5.36 0.70
CA GLY A 55 8.89 -5.68 -0.72
C GLY A 55 7.47 -5.33 -1.16
N GLU A 56 6.46 -5.75 -0.40
CA GLU A 56 5.05 -5.44 -0.72
C GLU A 56 4.76 -3.93 -0.68
N MET A 57 5.30 -3.22 0.30
CA MET A 57 5.16 -1.77 0.39
C MET A 57 5.80 -1.04 -0.80
N GLU A 58 7.01 -1.46 -1.22
CA GLU A 58 7.66 -0.88 -2.39
C GLU A 58 6.92 -1.23 -3.70
N ASP A 59 6.38 -2.44 -3.82
CA ASP A 59 5.55 -2.84 -4.96
C ASP A 59 4.28 -1.98 -5.06
N HIS A 60 3.65 -1.69 -3.92
CA HIS A 60 2.52 -0.78 -3.83
C HIS A 60 2.91 0.63 -4.26
N PHE A 61 4.00 1.21 -3.71
CA PHE A 61 4.45 2.54 -4.12
C PHE A 61 4.75 2.62 -5.62
N ARG A 62 5.42 1.62 -6.20
CA ARG A 62 5.70 1.60 -7.65
C ARG A 62 4.44 1.52 -8.49
N LEU A 63 3.46 0.71 -8.09
CA LEU A 63 2.16 0.65 -8.76
C LEU A 63 1.53 2.04 -8.84
N GLU A 64 1.58 2.78 -7.75
CA GLU A 64 1.00 4.11 -7.71
C GLU A 64 1.83 5.15 -8.47
N GLU A 65 3.13 5.22 -8.18
CA GLU A 65 4.05 6.21 -8.73
C GLU A 65 4.23 6.07 -10.25
N ASP A 66 4.25 4.84 -10.76
CA ASP A 66 4.51 4.55 -12.18
C ASP A 66 3.23 4.46 -13.02
N ARG A 67 2.07 4.15 -12.41
CA ARG A 67 0.82 3.90 -13.16
C ARG A 67 -0.33 4.79 -12.70
N LEU A 68 -0.71 4.74 -11.43
CA LEU A 68 -1.91 5.45 -10.94
C LEU A 68 -1.73 6.98 -11.02
N PHE A 69 -0.66 7.50 -10.43
CA PHE A 69 -0.43 8.93 -10.33
C PHE A 69 -0.25 9.57 -11.72
N PRO A 70 0.53 9.01 -12.65
CA PRO A 70 0.63 9.58 -14.01
C PRO A 70 -0.71 9.60 -14.74
N ALA A 71 -1.52 8.55 -14.62
CA ALA A 71 -2.83 8.50 -15.26
C ALA A 71 -3.81 9.53 -14.67
N PHE A 72 -3.82 9.66 -13.34
CA PHE A 72 -4.61 10.69 -12.66
C PHE A 72 -4.17 12.10 -13.05
N GLU A 73 -2.87 12.38 -13.07
CA GLU A 73 -2.32 13.69 -13.46
C GLU A 73 -2.63 14.02 -14.91
N GLN A 74 -2.57 13.03 -15.81
CA GLN A 74 -2.93 13.20 -17.22
C GLN A 74 -4.43 13.51 -17.39
N ALA A 75 -5.29 12.81 -16.66
CA ALA A 75 -6.74 12.97 -16.79
C ALA A 75 -7.28 14.24 -16.11
N SER A 76 -6.71 14.62 -14.96
CA SER A 76 -7.17 15.77 -14.17
C SER A 76 -6.44 17.08 -14.50
N GLY A 77 -5.23 17.01 -15.04
CA GLY A 77 -4.32 18.16 -15.18
C GLY A 77 -3.66 18.62 -13.88
N MET A 78 -3.97 17.99 -12.74
CA MET A 78 -3.44 18.38 -11.43
C MET A 78 -2.04 17.78 -11.20
N ARG A 79 -0.98 18.58 -11.36
CA ARG A 79 0.42 18.13 -11.16
C ARG A 79 1.07 18.57 -9.85
N ALA A 80 0.49 19.54 -9.15
CA ALA A 80 0.97 20.09 -7.88
C ALA A 80 -0.10 19.91 -6.80
N GLY A 81 -0.46 18.66 -6.52
CA GLY A 81 -1.59 18.31 -5.65
C GLY A 81 -1.40 16.98 -4.93
N PRO A 82 -2.45 16.15 -4.77
CA PRO A 82 -2.41 14.99 -3.89
C PRO A 82 -1.29 13.99 -4.25
N THR A 83 -1.02 13.74 -5.53
CA THR A 83 0.06 12.84 -5.98
C THR A 83 1.47 13.35 -5.66
N ALA A 84 1.67 14.66 -5.51
CA ALA A 84 2.95 15.21 -5.07
C ALA A 84 3.16 15.01 -3.57
N VAL A 85 2.09 15.11 -2.77
CA VAL A 85 2.11 14.81 -1.34
C VAL A 85 2.37 13.33 -1.10
N MET A 86 1.71 12.42 -1.83
CA MET A 86 1.91 10.98 -1.68
C MET A 86 3.36 10.57 -1.99
N ARG A 87 3.95 11.06 -3.09
CA ARG A 87 5.37 10.81 -3.39
C ARG A 87 6.34 11.31 -2.31
N ALA A 88 6.06 12.48 -1.72
CA ALA A 88 6.88 13.00 -0.63
C ALA A 88 6.79 12.10 0.62
N GLU A 89 5.62 11.55 0.89
CA GLU A 89 5.41 10.64 2.02
C GLU A 89 5.99 9.26 1.75
N HIS A 90 5.88 8.70 0.55
CA HIS A 90 6.58 7.48 0.17
C HIS A 90 8.09 7.63 0.35
N ALA A 91 8.65 8.79 -0.02
CA ALA A 91 10.06 9.06 0.23
C ALA A 91 10.40 9.05 1.72
N GLN A 92 9.56 9.64 2.58
CA GLN A 92 9.73 9.58 4.05
C GLN A 92 9.62 8.16 4.59
N MET A 93 8.63 7.39 4.14
CA MET A 93 8.44 5.98 4.51
C MET A 93 9.64 5.13 4.12
N ARG A 94 10.21 5.34 2.93
CA ARG A 94 11.45 4.67 2.49
C ARG A 94 12.63 4.99 3.41
N GLN A 95 12.73 6.21 3.95
CA GLN A 95 13.77 6.53 4.94
C GLN A 95 13.58 5.77 6.26
N LEU A 96 12.33 5.65 6.75
CA LEU A 96 12.02 4.86 7.95
C LEU A 96 12.32 3.38 7.73
N LEU A 97 11.97 2.83 6.57
CA LEU A 97 12.30 1.46 6.16
C LEU A 97 13.83 1.23 6.11
N ASP A 98 14.62 2.21 5.68
CA ASP A 98 16.07 2.15 5.74
C ASP A 98 16.59 2.15 7.19
N GLY A 99 16.00 2.97 8.07
CA GLY A 99 16.30 2.95 9.50
C GLY A 99 16.01 1.60 10.15
N MET A 100 14.84 1.03 9.88
CA MET A 100 14.45 -0.31 10.33
C MET A 100 15.44 -1.38 9.85
N ALA A 101 15.86 -1.32 8.58
CA ALA A 101 16.82 -2.27 8.02
C ALA A 101 18.20 -2.20 8.72
N LEU A 102 18.66 -0.99 9.04
CA LEU A 102 19.91 -0.77 9.78
C LEU A 102 19.82 -1.30 11.22
N ALA A 103 18.73 -1.01 11.92
CA ALA A 103 18.49 -1.52 13.27
C ALA A 103 18.42 -3.04 13.29
N LEU A 104 17.74 -3.65 12.31
CA LEU A 104 17.63 -5.09 12.19
C LEU A 104 18.99 -5.75 11.94
N ALA A 105 19.82 -5.19 11.04
CA ALA A 105 21.18 -5.66 10.80
C ALA A 105 22.08 -5.55 12.05
N ALA A 106 21.83 -4.56 12.91
CA ALA A 106 22.51 -4.39 14.20
C ALA A 106 21.91 -5.26 15.32
N ARG A 107 20.79 -5.96 15.07
CA ARG A 107 19.98 -6.66 16.09
C ARG A 107 19.54 -5.73 17.23
N ASP A 108 19.28 -4.48 16.87
CA ASP A 108 18.75 -3.45 17.76
C ASP A 108 17.21 -3.47 17.69
N GLY A 109 16.59 -4.20 18.62
CA GLY A 109 15.14 -4.33 18.69
C GLY A 109 14.45 -3.01 19.04
N ASP A 110 15.03 -2.23 19.96
CA ASP A 110 14.47 -0.96 20.39
C ASP A 110 14.52 0.06 19.24
N GLY A 111 15.65 0.12 18.53
CA GLY A 111 15.80 0.95 17.33
C GLY A 111 14.83 0.55 16.21
N PHE A 112 14.67 -0.75 15.97
CA PHE A 112 13.72 -1.25 14.98
C PHE A 112 12.28 -0.82 15.31
N LEU A 113 11.86 -1.00 16.57
CA LEU A 113 10.50 -0.68 17.00
C LEU A 113 10.22 0.82 17.03
N ALA A 114 11.21 1.66 17.33
CA ALA A 114 11.06 3.12 17.29
C ALA A 114 10.78 3.64 15.86
N GLU A 115 11.51 3.12 14.87
CA GLU A 115 11.26 3.43 13.45
C GLU A 115 9.91 2.86 13.00
N ALA A 116 9.58 1.64 13.43
CA ALA A 116 8.31 0.98 13.14
C ALA A 116 7.11 1.79 13.65
N ASP A 117 7.13 2.28 14.90
CA ASP A 117 6.05 3.10 15.47
C ASP A 117 5.81 4.38 14.64
N THR A 118 6.90 5.01 14.20
CA THR A 118 6.82 6.21 13.35
C THR A 118 6.25 5.86 11.97
N LEU A 119 6.69 4.76 11.37
CA LEU A 119 6.19 4.28 10.08
C LEU A 119 4.70 3.96 10.16
N LEU A 120 4.24 3.28 11.22
CA LEU A 120 2.83 2.94 11.42
C LEU A 120 1.94 4.18 11.40
N ILE A 121 2.31 5.22 12.17
CA ILE A 121 1.53 6.47 12.22
C ILE A 121 1.50 7.14 10.85
N LEU A 122 2.64 7.21 10.17
CA LEU A 122 2.74 7.83 8.85
C LEU A 122 1.90 7.06 7.82
N THR A 123 1.98 5.73 7.79
CA THR A 123 1.20 4.85 6.91
C THR A 123 -0.30 5.01 7.15
N GLN A 124 -0.75 5.04 8.40
CA GLN A 124 -2.18 5.25 8.69
C GLN A 124 -2.67 6.61 8.18
N GLN A 125 -1.90 7.68 8.39
CA GLN A 125 -2.25 9.01 7.89
C GLN A 125 -2.25 9.07 6.36
N HIS A 126 -1.26 8.43 5.75
CA HIS A 126 -1.12 8.31 4.30
C HIS A 126 -2.32 7.57 3.69
N ASN A 127 -2.60 6.35 4.14
CA ASN A 127 -3.71 5.53 3.67
C ASN A 127 -5.04 6.30 3.79
N MET A 128 -5.25 7.03 4.90
CA MET A 128 -6.46 7.86 5.05
C MET A 128 -6.61 8.93 3.97
N LYS A 129 -5.53 9.56 3.51
CA LYS A 129 -5.59 10.54 2.41
C LYS A 129 -5.86 9.87 1.08
N GLU A 130 -5.27 8.71 0.85
CA GLU A 130 -5.50 7.99 -0.38
C GLU A 130 -6.93 7.48 -0.50
N GLU A 131 -7.37 6.73 0.51
CA GLU A 131 -8.68 6.10 0.52
C GLU A 131 -9.84 7.09 0.53
N ASN A 132 -9.70 8.21 1.26
CA ASN A 132 -10.79 9.18 1.40
C ASN A 132 -10.73 10.33 0.39
N ILE A 133 -9.57 10.58 -0.24
CA ILE A 133 -9.39 11.73 -1.14
C ILE A 133 -8.91 11.27 -2.51
N LEU A 134 -7.72 10.69 -2.61
CA LEU A 134 -7.08 10.42 -3.91
C LEU A 134 -7.81 9.36 -4.71
N TYR A 135 -8.09 8.19 -4.14
CA TYR A 135 -8.76 7.10 -4.86
C TYR A 135 -10.17 7.50 -5.34
N PRO A 136 -11.02 8.18 -4.54
CA PRO A 136 -12.27 8.73 -5.05
C PRO A 136 -12.08 9.73 -6.21
N MET A 137 -11.00 10.53 -6.21
CA MET A 137 -10.68 11.41 -7.33
C MET A 137 -10.26 10.62 -8.57
N CYS A 138 -9.44 9.59 -8.41
CA CYS A 138 -9.02 8.69 -9.49
C CYS A 138 -10.23 8.01 -10.14
N GLU A 139 -11.15 7.45 -9.35
CA GLU A 139 -12.38 6.80 -9.85
C GLU A 139 -13.27 7.76 -10.67
N ARG A 140 -13.26 9.06 -10.36
CA ARG A 140 -14.03 10.07 -11.11
C ARG A 140 -13.31 10.58 -12.36
N SER A 141 -11.99 10.54 -12.39
CA SER A 141 -11.19 11.20 -13.43
C SER A 141 -10.56 10.24 -14.42
N VAL A 142 -10.17 9.03 -14.00
CA VAL A 142 -9.38 8.09 -14.81
C VAL A 142 -10.30 7.06 -15.47
N PRO A 143 -10.41 7.05 -16.82
CA PRO A 143 -11.15 6.02 -17.52
C PRO A 143 -10.51 4.63 -17.35
N ASP A 144 -11.33 3.60 -17.26
CA ASP A 144 -10.89 2.19 -17.16
C ASP A 144 -9.87 1.92 -16.03
N LEU A 145 -9.98 2.63 -14.90
CA LEU A 145 -9.06 2.54 -13.77
C LEU A 145 -8.81 1.09 -13.30
N ALA A 146 -9.85 0.24 -13.27
CA ALA A 146 -9.71 -1.17 -12.90
C ALA A 146 -8.75 -1.91 -13.85
N ARG A 147 -8.79 -1.63 -15.16
CA ARG A 147 -7.86 -2.21 -16.14
C ARG A 147 -6.45 -1.65 -15.94
N LEU A 148 -6.34 -0.37 -15.61
CA LEU A 148 -5.05 0.25 -15.30
C LEU A 148 -4.36 -0.38 -14.09
N LEU A 149 -5.12 -0.95 -13.14
CA LEU A 149 -4.59 -1.64 -11.97
C LEU A 149 -4.53 -3.19 -12.13
N GLN A 150 -4.97 -3.75 -13.26
CA GLN A 150 -4.83 -5.18 -13.53
C GLN A 150 -3.36 -5.61 -13.55
N GLY A 151 -3.10 -6.82 -13.05
CA GLY A 151 -1.74 -7.38 -12.94
C GLY A 151 -0.90 -6.81 -11.81
N ALA A 152 -1.47 -5.94 -10.97
CA ALA A 152 -0.83 -5.45 -9.75
C ALA A 152 -0.97 -6.41 -8.55
N GLY A 153 -1.54 -7.59 -8.75
CA GLY A 153 -1.70 -8.60 -7.71
C GLY A 153 -0.38 -9.32 -7.45
N HIS A 154 0.00 -9.35 -6.17
CA HIS A 154 1.09 -10.07 -5.52
C HIS A 154 1.88 -11.06 -6.39
N ALA A 155 3.20 -10.87 -6.45
CA ALA A 155 4.09 -12.00 -6.69
C ALA A 155 3.82 -13.02 -5.57
N ALA A 156 3.29 -14.18 -5.96
CA ALA A 156 3.01 -15.32 -5.08
C ALA A 156 4.27 -15.86 -4.41
#